data_AF-A0AB39M0H6-F1
#
_entry.id   AF-A0AB39M0H6-F1
#
_cell.length_a   1.000
_cell.length_b   1.000
_cell.length_c   1.000
_cell.angle_alpha   90.00
_cell.angle_beta   90.00
_cell.angle_gamma   90.00
#
_symmetry.space_group_name_H-M   'P 1'
#
loop_
_entity.id
_entity.type
_entity.pdbx_description
1 polymer ?
#
loop_
_entity_poly.entity_id
_entity_poly.type
_entity_poly.pdbx_seq_one_letter_code
_entity_poly.pdbx_strand_id
1 'polypeptide(L)'
;MLVGRTSADGLRAVSQALGAFEEGNAPQGLDLLGVVLVADAPGRLPLSLLRRIRVLRSVARVHRVPWIPAWRTGGRPKTVPGQLVALAELLGVEVYGEGVVS
;
A
#
# COMPACT_ATOMS: atom_id res chain seq x y z
N MET A 1 -6.48 4.26 -6.73
CA MET A 1 -5.51 3.43 -5.97
C MET A 1 -6.27 2.53 -5.02
N LEU A 2 -5.91 1.25 -4.93
CA LEU A 2 -6.45 0.28 -3.96
C LEU A 2 -5.44 0.07 -2.82
N VAL A 3 -5.82 0.23 -1.56
CA VAL A 3 -4.90 0.11 -0.42
C VAL A 3 -5.28 -1.10 0.44
N GLY A 4 -4.28 -1.90 0.82
CA GLY A 4 -4.48 -3.05 1.71
C GLY A 4 -3.30 -3.28 2.64
N ARG A 5 -3.57 -3.96 3.76
CA ARG A 5 -2.52 -4.37 4.70
C ARG A 5 -1.89 -5.69 4.25
N THR A 6 -0.61 -5.90 4.54
CA THR A 6 0.06 -7.18 4.27
C THR A 6 -0.23 -8.23 5.36
N SER A 7 -1.51 -8.44 5.66
CA SER A 7 -2.03 -9.53 6.47
C SER A 7 -2.73 -10.57 5.58
N ALA A 8 -3.08 -11.74 6.11
CA ALA A 8 -3.82 -12.74 5.34
C ALA A 8 -5.15 -12.19 4.81
N ASP A 9 -5.92 -11.54 5.70
CA ASP A 9 -7.21 -10.94 5.34
C ASP A 9 -7.04 -9.73 4.44
N GLY A 10 -6.04 -8.89 4.69
CA GLY A 10 -5.77 -7.71 3.86
C GLY A 10 -5.40 -8.09 2.43
N LEU A 11 -4.55 -9.10 2.23
CA LEU A 11 -4.21 -9.59 0.90
C LEU A 11 -5.38 -10.30 0.22
N ARG A 12 -6.23 -11.01 0.98
CA ARG A 12 -7.46 -11.60 0.44
C ARG A 12 -8.42 -10.53 -0.06
N ALA A 13 -8.64 -9.48 0.73
CA ALA A 13 -9.50 -8.36 0.36
C ALA A 13 -8.98 -7.64 -0.89
N VAL A 14 -7.66 -7.43 -0.99
CA VAL A 14 -7.04 -6.85 -2.18
C VAL A 14 -7.26 -7.74 -3.41
N SER A 15 -7.06 -9.06 -3.30
CA SER A 15 -7.34 -9.98 -4.41
C SER A 15 -8.80 -9.94 -4.86
N GLN A 16 -9.74 -9.89 -3.91
CA GLN A 16 -11.18 -9.82 -4.24
C GLN A 16 -11.54 -8.50 -4.93
N ALA A 17 -11.02 -7.38 -4.44
CA ALA A 17 -11.24 -6.09 -5.07
C ALA A 17 -10.66 -6.05 -6.50
N LEU A 18 -9.45 -6.58 -6.71
CA LEU A 18 -8.88 -6.71 -8.05
C LEU A 18 -9.73 -7.58 -8.97
N GLY A 19 -10.22 -8.73 -8.48
CA GLY A 19 -11.14 -9.57 -9.24
C GLY A 19 -12.39 -8.80 -9.67
N ALA A 20 -12.96 -7.98 -8.79
CA ALA A 20 -14.11 -7.14 -9.14
C ALA A 20 -13.79 -6.11 -10.24
N PHE A 21 -12.58 -5.54 -10.26
CA PHE A 21 -12.15 -4.64 -11.36
C PHE A 21 -12.03 -5.39 -12.69
N GLU A 22 -11.43 -6.57 -12.70
CA GLU A 22 -11.27 -7.39 -13.91
C GLU A 22 -12.60 -7.91 -14.46
N GLU A 23 -13.54 -8.27 -13.59
CA GLU A 23 -14.87 -8.77 -13.96
C GLU A 23 -15.85 -7.65 -14.35
N GLY A 24 -15.44 -6.37 -14.26
CA GLY A 24 -16.34 -5.22 -14.51
C GLY A 24 -17.38 -4.99 -13.41
N ASN A 25 -17.21 -5.64 -12.25
CA ASN A 25 -18.05 -5.53 -11.07
C ASN A 25 -17.63 -4.40 -10.12
N ALA A 26 -16.52 -3.71 -10.41
CA ALA A 26 -16.09 -2.53 -9.69
C ALA A 26 -17.05 -1.33 -9.92
N PRO A 27 -17.11 -0.36 -8.99
CA PRO A 27 -17.93 0.84 -9.19
C PRO A 27 -17.59 1.52 -10.53
N GLN A 28 -18.62 1.92 -11.27
CA GLN A 28 -18.48 2.50 -12.59
C GLN A 28 -17.70 3.83 -12.54
N GLY A 29 -16.96 4.11 -13.61
CA GLY A 29 -16.18 5.35 -13.75
C GLY A 29 -14.88 5.38 -12.93
N LEU A 30 -14.46 4.25 -12.35
CA LEU A 30 -13.18 4.12 -11.68
C LEU A 30 -12.13 3.45 -12.58
N ASP A 31 -10.95 4.05 -12.64
CA ASP A 31 -9.75 3.41 -13.20
C ASP A 31 -8.76 3.05 -12.07
N LEU A 32 -8.22 1.84 -12.14
CA LEU A 32 -7.31 1.34 -11.12
C LEU A 32 -5.86 1.66 -11.47
N LEU A 33 -5.36 2.75 -10.91
CA LEU A 33 -3.95 3.16 -11.06
C LEU A 33 -2.92 2.18 -10.44
N GLY A 34 -3.34 1.36 -9.46
CA GLY A 34 -2.45 0.43 -8.77
C GLY A 34 -2.86 0.09 -7.35
N VAL A 35 -2.06 -0.78 -6.72
CA VAL A 35 -2.25 -1.32 -5.37
C VAL A 35 -1.14 -0.81 -4.45
N VAL A 36 -1.51 -0.33 -3.27
CA VAL A 36 -0.59 0.04 -2.19
C VAL A 36 -0.72 -0.97 -1.05
N LEU A 37 0.36 -1.70 -0.78
CA LEU A 37 0.44 -2.66 0.31
C LEU A 37 1.21 -2.08 1.49
N VAL A 38 0.48 -1.79 2.57
CA VAL A 38 1.03 -1.28 3.83
C VAL A 38 1.41 -2.45 4.73
N ALA A 39 2.63 -2.46 5.28
CA ALA A 39 3.02 -3.50 6.21
C ALA A 39 2.08 -3.53 7.42
N ASP A 40 1.57 -4.72 7.76
CA ASP A 40 0.63 -4.90 8.88
C ASP A 40 1.32 -5.00 10.25
N ALA A 41 2.62 -5.28 10.25
CA ALA A 41 3.46 -5.40 11.44
C ALA A 41 4.93 -5.10 11.06
N PRO A 42 5.79 -4.74 12.02
CA PRO A 42 7.22 -4.63 11.76
C PRO A 42 7.85 -6.00 11.46
N GLY A 43 9.03 -5.96 10.84
CA GLY A 43 9.84 -7.17 10.58
C GLY A 43 9.57 -7.83 9.23
N ARG A 44 10.02 -9.09 9.10
CA ARG A 44 9.94 -9.85 7.86
C ARG A 44 8.54 -10.43 7.67
N LEU A 45 8.00 -10.32 6.45
CA LEU A 45 6.75 -10.98 6.11
C LEU A 45 6.93 -12.50 6.04
N PRO A 46 5.94 -13.29 6.52
CA PRO A 46 5.87 -14.72 6.25
C PRO A 46 5.92 -15.02 4.75
N LEU A 47 6.63 -16.09 4.37
CA LEU A 47 6.81 -16.49 2.98
C LEU A 47 5.49 -16.71 2.22
N SER A 48 4.47 -17.22 2.91
CA SER A 48 3.13 -17.41 2.36
C SER A 48 2.50 -16.09 1.90
N LEU A 49 2.68 -14.99 2.64
CA LEU A 49 2.21 -13.67 2.25
C LEU A 49 3.04 -13.10 1.10
N LEU A 50 4.36 -13.30 1.10
CA LEU A 50 5.23 -12.87 -0.01
C LEU A 50 4.85 -13.54 -1.34
N ARG A 51 4.47 -14.82 -1.33
CA ARG A 51 3.96 -15.53 -2.51
C ARG A 51 2.67 -14.92 -3.03
N ARG A 52 1.72 -14.58 -2.15
CA ARG A 52 0.47 -13.89 -2.52
C ARG A 52 0.76 -12.52 -3.14
N ILE A 53 1.66 -11.74 -2.55
CA ILE A 53 2.09 -10.44 -3.11
C ILE A 53 2.72 -10.60 -4.50
N ARG A 54 3.47 -11.68 -4.73
CA ARG A 54 4.04 -11.97 -6.06
C ARG A 54 2.94 -12.17 -7.12
N VAL A 55 1.84 -12.84 -6.77
CA VAL A 55 0.68 -13.00 -7.66
C VAL A 55 0.00 -11.65 -7.90
N LEU A 56 -0.21 -10.83 -6.86
CA LEU A 56 -0.78 -9.49 -7.04
C LEU A 56 0.03 -8.63 -8.01
N ARG A 57 1.37 -8.75 -7.98
CA ARG A 57 2.27 -8.03 -8.89
C ARG A 57 2.16 -8.44 -10.36
N SER A 58 1.63 -9.62 -10.67
CA SER A 58 1.47 -10.03 -12.07
C SER A 58 0.21 -9.45 -12.72
N VAL A 59 -0.72 -8.91 -11.92
CA VAL A 59 -2.00 -8.36 -12.41
C VAL A 59 -2.14 -6.87 -12.17
N ALA A 60 -1.38 -6.28 -11.25
CA ALA A 60 -1.44 -4.85 -10.97
C ALA A 60 -0.07 -4.28 -10.59
N ARG A 61 0.11 -2.97 -10.79
CA ARG A 61 1.27 -2.25 -10.24
C ARG A 61 1.14 -2.20 -8.71
N VAL A 62 2.11 -2.77 -8.00
CA VAL A 62 2.11 -2.84 -6.53
C VAL A 62 3.21 -1.96 -5.93
N HIS A 63 2.80 -1.02 -5.10
CA HIS A 63 3.66 -0.19 -4.24
C HIS A 63 3.66 -0.76 -2.82
N ARG A 64 4.79 -0.72 -2.12
CA ARG A 64 4.90 -1.20 -0.74
C ARG A 64 5.24 -0.06 0.20
N VAL A 65 4.46 0.08 1.27
CA VAL A 65 4.71 1.03 2.35
C VAL A 65 5.16 0.25 3.58
N PRO A 66 6.28 0.63 4.22
CA PRO A 66 6.78 -0.06 5.39
C PRO A 66 5.85 0.12 6.59
N TRP A 67 6.16 -0.59 7.68
CA TRP A 67 5.53 -0.36 8.96
C TRP A 67 5.99 1.01 9.50
N ILE A 68 5.04 1.90 9.79
CA ILE A 68 5.32 3.22 10.37
C ILE A 68 4.76 3.25 11.79
N PRO A 69 5.62 3.13 12.82
CA PRO A 69 5.17 3.05 14.22
C PRO A 69 4.31 4.25 14.65
N ALA A 70 4.68 5.46 14.21
CA ALA A 70 3.99 6.70 14.59
C ALA A 70 2.49 6.67 14.25
N TRP A 71 2.10 6.05 13.13
CA TRP A 71 0.70 5.96 12.72
C TRP A 71 -0.18 5.16 13.71
N ARG A 72 0.40 4.28 14.54
CA ARG A 72 -0.38 3.45 15.49
C ARG A 72 -0.84 4.21 16.72
N THR A 73 -0.13 5.28 17.05
CA THR A 73 -0.45 6.15 18.17
C THR A 73 -1.02 7.49 17.69
N GLY A 74 -1.40 7.60 16.42
CA GLY A 74 -1.86 8.86 15.81
C GLY A 74 -0.76 9.92 15.61
N GLY A 75 0.50 9.54 15.82
CA GLY A 75 1.65 10.42 15.63
C GLY A 75 2.08 10.57 14.18
N ARG A 76 2.93 11.57 13.93
CA ARG A 76 3.59 11.78 12.64
C ARG A 76 4.98 11.14 12.65
N PRO A 77 5.41 10.50 11.54
CA PRO A 77 6.76 9.96 11.47
C PRO A 77 7.78 11.10 11.47
N LYS A 78 8.89 10.94 12.21
CA LYS A 78 10.02 11.89 12.21
C LYS A 78 10.67 12.06 10.84
N THR A 79 10.61 11.01 10.03
CA THR A 79 11.13 10.99 8.66
C THR A 79 10.15 10.22 7.80
N VAL A 80 9.78 10.79 6.67
CA VAL A 80 8.89 10.10 5.72
C VAL A 80 9.70 9.04 4.98
N PRO A 81 9.28 7.76 4.99
CA PRO A 81 9.95 6.72 4.21
C PRO A 81 9.96 7.06 2.71
N GLY A 82 11.08 6.81 2.03
CA GLY A 82 11.21 7.10 0.59
C GLY A 82 10.15 6.44 -0.28
N GLN A 83 9.58 5.31 0.15
CA GLN A 83 8.46 4.66 -0.54
C GLN A 83 7.17 5.50 -0.54
N LEU A 84 6.95 6.31 0.50
CA LEU A 84 5.84 7.27 0.51
C LEU A 84 6.14 8.48 -0.35
N VAL A 85 7.41 8.92 -0.41
CA VAL A 85 7.84 10.00 -1.31
C VAL A 85 7.59 9.61 -2.78
N ALA A 86 8.05 8.43 -3.20
CA ALA A 86 7.83 7.92 -4.54
C ALA A 86 6.33 7.74 -4.88
N LEU A 87 5.51 7.36 -3.89
CA LEU A 87 4.06 7.26 -4.07
C LEU A 87 3.41 8.63 -4.24
N ALA A 88 3.88 9.64 -3.50
CA ALA A 88 3.36 10.99 -3.58
C ALA A 88 3.72 11.65 -4.92
N GLU A 89 4.96 11.46 -5.39
CA GLU A 89 5.39 11.88 -6.73
C GLU A 89 4.53 11.24 -7.83
N LEU A 90 4.25 9.93 -7.73
CA LEU A 90 3.38 9.23 -8.67
C LEU A 90 1.96 9.82 -8.71
N LEU A 91 1.46 10.28 -7.56
CA LEU A 91 0.12 10.83 -7.42
C LEU A 91 0.07 12.34 -7.69
N GLY A 92 1.21 13.01 -7.92
CA GLY A 92 1.28 14.46 -8.04
C GLY A 92 0.86 15.19 -6.76
N VAL A 93 1.06 14.57 -5.59
CA VAL A 93 0.72 15.15 -4.28
C VAL A 93 1.97 15.53 -3.52
N GLU A 94 1.90 16.62 -2.75
CA GLU A 94 2.98 17.00 -1.85
C GLU A 94 3.01 16.11 -0.60
N VAL A 95 4.22 15.73 -0.19
CA VAL A 95 4.44 15.01 1.06
C VAL A 95 4.59 16.02 2.20
N TYR A 96 3.62 16.09 3.09
CA TYR A 96 3.78 16.82 4.34
C TYR A 96 4.64 16.01 5.32
N GLY A 97 5.95 16.20 5.25
CA GLY A 97 6.89 15.82 6.30
C GLY A 97 7.53 17.10 6.82
N GLU A 98 7.30 17.44 8.09
CA GLU A 98 8.13 18.48 8.73
C GLU A 98 9.56 17.96 8.81
N GLY A 99 10.43 18.57 8.02
CA GLY A 99 11.86 18.50 8.22
C GLY A 99 12.31 19.60 9.17
N VAL A 100 13.20 19.21 10.09
CA VAL A 100 14.20 20.02 10.80
C VAL A 100 13.80 20.61 12.17
N VAL A 101 14.32 20.00 13.24
CA VAL A 101 15.13 20.75 14.22
C VAL A 101 16.36 19.91 14.63
N SER A 102 17.51 20.43 14.18
CA SER A 102 18.93 20.21 14.54
C SER A 102 19.59 18.84 14.41
#